data_AF-A0A4Q6AWJ6-F1
#
_entry.id   AF-A0A4Q6AWJ6-F1
#
_cell.length_a   1.000
_cell.length_b   1.000
_cell.length_c   1.000
_cell.angle_alpha   90.00
_cell.angle_beta   90.00
_cell.angle_gamma   90.00
#
_symmetry.space_group_name_H-M   'P 1'
#
loop_
_entity.id
_entity.type
_entity.pdbx_description
1 polymer ?
#
loop_
_entity_poly.entity_id
_entity_poly.type
_entity_poly.pdbx_seq_one_letter_code
_entity_poly.pdbx_strand_id
1 'polypeptide(L)'
;MTMRVLSFMLIALLSVNACKTTGFKGGTAQTPKPNNSTDITPKPPVVEPPLPLFVECPGAPDRMLVAGLYLLPENTAALPDFKKMTKVKDVCLKQLDVTDRDFKEGFPLIPDLIEWFGLDVNFRVNVPEDGEYKFMLNSDDGSILAIDGKEVINNDGLHPHQEVAGKATLTKGWHDFNVKYYEGPRYRIALELFWQKPGASTREYIPEALFSRPKL
;
A
#
# COMPACT_ATOMS: atom_id res chain seq x y z
N MET A 1 0.76 -29.22 -36.10
CA MET A 1 1.57 -30.27 -35.46
C MET A 1 1.43 -30.08 -33.96
N THR A 2 0.48 -30.80 -33.36
CA THR A 2 0.02 -30.65 -31.97
C THR A 2 0.94 -31.38 -31.00
N MET A 3 1.58 -30.67 -30.06
CA MET A 3 2.31 -31.28 -28.95
C MET A 3 1.48 -31.23 -27.68
N ARG A 4 1.08 -32.41 -27.22
CA ARG A 4 0.44 -32.69 -25.93
C ARG A 4 1.48 -32.56 -24.82
N VAL A 5 1.16 -31.84 -23.77
CA VAL A 5 1.92 -31.87 -22.51
C VAL A 5 1.24 -32.87 -21.57
N LEU A 6 1.98 -33.89 -21.18
CA LEU A 6 1.56 -34.97 -20.28
C LEU A 6 1.56 -34.49 -18.82
N SER A 7 0.45 -34.76 -18.14
CA SER A 7 0.24 -34.68 -16.70
C SER A 7 1.05 -35.77 -15.97
N PHE A 8 1.82 -35.39 -14.94
CA PHE A 8 2.33 -36.32 -13.94
C PHE A 8 1.85 -35.91 -12.55
N MET A 9 0.97 -36.74 -12.01
CA MET A 9 0.40 -36.70 -10.67
C MET A 9 1.29 -37.60 -9.80
N LEU A 10 1.97 -37.05 -8.79
CA LEU A 10 2.79 -37.82 -7.85
C LEU A 10 2.01 -38.04 -6.55
N ILE A 11 1.63 -39.30 -6.33
CA ILE A 11 1.00 -39.81 -5.12
C ILE A 11 2.11 -40.16 -4.12
N ALA A 12 2.09 -39.58 -2.93
CA ALA A 12 2.89 -40.04 -1.79
C ALA A 12 1.98 -40.69 -0.76
N LEU A 13 2.02 -42.03 -0.68
CA LEU A 13 1.56 -42.81 0.46
C LEU A 13 2.65 -42.84 1.52
N LEU A 14 2.32 -42.52 2.77
CA LEU A 14 3.10 -42.95 3.93
C LEU A 14 2.17 -43.51 5.01
N SER A 15 2.65 -44.61 5.57
CA SER A 15 1.90 -45.70 6.19
C SER A 15 1.51 -45.44 7.63
N VAL A 16 0.36 -46.00 7.99
CA VAL A 16 -0.19 -46.12 9.33
C VAL A 16 0.63 -47.15 10.11
N ASN A 17 1.19 -46.79 11.27
CA ASN A 17 1.79 -47.76 12.19
C ASN A 17 0.82 -48.14 13.31
N ALA A 18 0.70 -49.45 13.48
CA ALA A 18 -0.29 -50.12 14.31
C ALA A 18 0.00 -50.05 15.81
N CYS A 19 -1.08 -49.94 16.58
CA CYS A 19 -1.15 -50.08 18.02
C CYS A 19 -0.99 -51.56 18.41
N LYS A 20 -0.13 -51.85 19.40
CA LYS A 20 -0.12 -53.14 20.12
C LYS A 20 -0.23 -52.91 21.62
N THR A 21 -1.30 -53.45 22.17
CA THR A 21 -1.69 -53.51 23.58
C THR A 21 -1.02 -54.68 24.29
N THR A 22 -0.46 -54.47 25.49
CA THR A 22 -0.37 -55.50 26.54
C THR A 22 -0.29 -54.88 27.92
N GLY A 23 -1.14 -55.33 28.85
CA GLY A 23 -0.80 -55.46 30.27
C GLY A 23 -1.46 -54.50 31.26
N PHE A 24 -2.73 -54.74 31.61
CA PHE A 24 -3.34 -54.24 32.85
C PHE A 24 -2.82 -55.05 34.06
N LYS A 25 -2.29 -54.37 35.09
CA LYS A 25 -2.35 -54.81 36.50
C LYS A 25 -2.64 -53.60 37.39
N GLY A 26 -3.62 -53.80 38.28
CA GLY A 26 -4.29 -52.75 39.05
C GLY A 26 -3.41 -52.00 40.04
N GLY A 27 -3.77 -50.74 40.25
CA GLY A 27 -3.29 -49.86 41.29
C GLY A 27 -4.41 -48.87 41.63
N THR A 28 -4.68 -48.76 42.92
CA THR A 28 -5.72 -48.02 43.63
C THR A 28 -6.12 -46.65 43.06
N ALA A 29 -7.43 -46.37 43.06
CA ALA A 29 -8.02 -45.07 42.78
C ALA A 29 -7.49 -43.99 43.75
N GLN A 30 -6.72 -43.03 43.22
CA GLN A 30 -6.53 -41.73 43.84
C GLN A 30 -7.49 -40.73 43.20
N THR A 31 -8.28 -40.07 44.02
CA THR A 31 -9.14 -38.96 43.64
C THR A 31 -8.28 -37.82 43.04
N PRO A 32 -8.64 -37.26 41.86
CA PRO A 32 -7.93 -36.10 41.34
C PRO A 32 -8.18 -34.90 42.26
N LYS A 33 -7.11 -34.35 42.83
CA LYS A 33 -7.12 -33.04 43.49
C LYS A 33 -7.49 -31.97 42.45
N PRO A 34 -8.28 -30.95 42.81
CA PRO A 34 -8.54 -29.83 41.92
C PRO A 34 -7.22 -29.08 41.67
N ASN A 35 -6.74 -29.10 40.42
CA ASN A 35 -5.60 -28.31 39.96
C ASN A 35 -6.05 -26.86 39.83
N ASN A 36 -5.82 -26.08 40.88
CA ASN A 36 -5.89 -24.62 40.83
C ASN A 36 -4.54 -24.09 40.30
N SER A 37 -4.29 -24.28 39.00
CA SER A 37 -3.17 -23.64 38.30
C SER A 37 -3.69 -22.40 37.58
N THR A 38 -3.76 -21.29 38.30
CA THR A 38 -3.81 -19.96 37.68
C THR A 38 -2.42 -19.65 37.14
N ASP A 39 -2.11 -20.21 35.98
CA ASP A 39 -1.01 -19.73 35.15
C ASP A 39 -1.44 -18.40 34.55
N ILE A 40 -1.20 -17.32 35.31
CA ILE A 40 -1.39 -15.94 34.87
C ILE A 40 -0.05 -15.48 34.28
N THR A 41 0.46 -16.19 33.28
CA THR A 41 1.48 -15.62 32.43
C THR A 41 0.82 -14.54 31.57
N PRO A 42 1.22 -13.26 31.66
CA PRO A 42 0.68 -12.24 30.77
C PRO A 42 1.03 -12.66 29.34
N LYS A 43 0.00 -12.88 28.52
CA LYS A 43 0.17 -13.08 27.07
C LYS A 43 1.01 -11.90 26.57
N PRO A 44 2.15 -12.15 25.89
CA PRO A 44 2.94 -11.08 25.30
C PRO A 44 2.02 -10.20 24.46
N PRO A 45 2.23 -8.86 24.45
CA PRO A 45 1.45 -7.99 23.58
C PRO A 45 1.51 -8.55 22.17
N VAL A 46 0.34 -8.86 21.61
CA VAL A 46 0.24 -9.26 20.20
C VAL A 46 0.67 -8.02 19.43
N VAL A 47 1.87 -8.05 18.87
CA VAL A 47 2.30 -7.04 17.91
C VAL A 47 1.43 -7.27 16.68
N GLU A 48 0.37 -6.46 16.56
CA GLU A 48 -0.47 -6.51 15.37
C GLU A 48 0.40 -6.17 14.15
N PRO A 49 0.28 -6.92 13.06
CA PRO A 49 1.01 -6.60 11.85
C PRO A 49 0.64 -5.17 11.40
N PRO A 50 1.59 -4.41 10.83
CA PRO A 50 1.29 -3.09 10.30
C PRO A 50 0.14 -3.20 9.30
N LEU A 51 -0.80 -2.26 9.39
CA LEU A 51 -1.95 -2.22 8.48
C LEU A 51 -1.45 -2.12 7.02
N PRO A 52 -2.11 -2.79 6.07
CA PRO A 52 -1.68 -2.75 4.68
C PRO A 52 -1.78 -1.33 4.12
N LEU A 53 -0.74 -0.88 3.40
CA LEU A 53 -0.70 0.45 2.79
C LEU A 53 -1.79 0.63 1.72
N PHE A 54 -2.05 -0.43 0.94
CA PHE A 54 -3.09 -0.47 -0.08
C PHE A 54 -4.09 -1.55 0.27
N VAL A 55 -5.38 -1.25 0.08
CA VAL A 55 -6.48 -2.22 0.16
C VAL A 55 -7.41 -2.01 -1.03
N GLU A 56 -8.24 -2.99 -1.34
CA GLU A 56 -9.31 -2.78 -2.31
C GLU A 56 -10.32 -1.76 -1.77
N CYS A 57 -10.77 -0.84 -2.62
CA CYS A 57 -11.66 0.24 -2.19
C CYS A 57 -13.01 -0.20 -1.59
N PRO A 58 -13.68 -1.24 -2.11
CA PRO A 58 -14.88 -1.79 -1.47
C PRO A 58 -14.54 -2.33 -0.08
N GLY A 59 -15.03 -1.67 0.97
CA GLY A 59 -14.81 -2.08 2.36
C GLY A 59 -13.80 -1.25 3.17
N ALA A 60 -13.23 -0.17 2.59
CA ALA A 60 -12.27 0.71 3.28
C ALA A 60 -12.79 2.16 3.41
N PRO A 61 -13.83 2.41 4.24
CA PRO A 61 -14.43 3.75 4.35
C PRO A 61 -13.50 4.80 4.96
N ASP A 62 -12.47 4.38 5.70
CA ASP A 62 -11.44 5.22 6.31
C ASP A 62 -10.30 5.58 5.36
N ARG A 63 -10.34 5.10 4.11
CA ARG A 63 -9.33 5.36 3.08
C ARG A 63 -9.88 6.26 2.00
N MET A 64 -9.44 7.51 2.04
CA MET A 64 -10.00 8.59 1.23
C MET A 64 -9.34 8.70 -0.14
N LEU A 65 -8.10 8.22 -0.28
CA LEU A 65 -7.35 8.27 -1.52
C LEU A 65 -7.74 7.07 -2.39
N VAL A 66 -8.20 7.34 -3.61
CA VAL A 66 -8.61 6.31 -4.57
C VAL A 66 -7.63 6.32 -5.73
N ALA A 67 -6.93 5.22 -5.96
CA ALA A 67 -5.97 5.10 -7.04
C ALA A 67 -6.42 4.05 -8.07
N GLY A 68 -6.43 4.45 -9.34
CA GLY A 68 -6.42 3.47 -10.43
C GLY A 68 -5.03 2.87 -10.57
N LEU A 69 -4.91 1.54 -10.48
CA LEU A 69 -3.66 0.81 -10.72
C LEU A 69 -3.57 0.38 -12.19
N TYR A 70 -2.41 0.59 -12.80
CA TYR A 70 -2.15 0.28 -14.21
C TYR A 70 -0.87 -0.56 -14.34
N LEU A 71 -0.90 -1.58 -15.22
CA LEU A 71 0.33 -2.21 -15.71
C LEU A 71 0.88 -1.37 -16.84
N LEU A 72 2.19 -1.12 -16.80
CA LEU A 72 2.89 -0.32 -17.79
C LEU A 72 3.71 -1.24 -18.71
N PRO A 73 3.91 -0.85 -19.97
CA PRO A 73 4.88 -1.53 -20.83
C PRO A 73 6.28 -1.48 -20.21
N GLU A 74 7.03 -2.57 -20.37
CA GLU A 74 8.45 -2.61 -20.00
C GLU A 74 9.22 -1.50 -20.74
N ASN A 75 10.17 -0.85 -20.06
CA ASN A 75 10.92 0.32 -20.56
C ASN A 75 10.07 1.59 -20.76
N THR A 76 8.91 1.68 -20.11
CA THR A 76 8.28 2.99 -19.89
C THR A 76 9.31 3.93 -19.24
N ALA A 77 9.33 5.21 -19.59
CA ALA A 77 10.35 6.13 -19.07
C ALA A 77 9.75 7.42 -18.50
N ALA A 78 8.42 7.52 -18.49
CA ALA A 78 7.64 8.67 -18.04
C ALA A 78 6.17 8.25 -17.88
N LEU A 79 5.40 9.05 -17.16
CA LEU A 79 3.97 8.83 -16.94
C LEU A 79 3.20 8.74 -18.27
N PRO A 80 2.40 7.68 -18.48
CA PRO A 80 1.52 7.59 -19.64
C PRO A 80 0.25 8.43 -19.44
N ASP A 81 -0.50 8.57 -20.53
CA ASP A 81 -1.87 9.08 -20.44
C ASP A 81 -2.81 7.97 -19.95
N PHE A 82 -3.01 7.88 -18.64
CA PHE A 82 -3.87 6.87 -18.01
C PHE A 82 -5.31 6.85 -18.56
N LYS A 83 -5.81 7.95 -19.13
CA LYS A 83 -7.14 7.98 -19.77
C LYS A 83 -7.23 7.08 -21.01
N LYS A 84 -6.09 6.73 -21.61
CA LYS A 84 -5.99 5.84 -22.77
C LYS A 84 -5.69 4.40 -22.38
N MET A 85 -5.61 4.10 -21.08
CA MET A 85 -5.23 2.80 -20.56
C MET A 85 -6.41 2.12 -19.84
N THR A 86 -6.36 0.79 -19.79
CA THR A 86 -7.28 -0.01 -18.98
C THR A 86 -6.68 -0.18 -17.59
N LYS A 87 -7.38 0.31 -16.56
CA LYS A 87 -6.99 0.05 -15.18
C LYS A 87 -7.14 -1.43 -14.82
N VAL A 88 -6.20 -1.94 -14.02
CA VAL A 88 -6.24 -3.27 -13.43
C VAL A 88 -7.34 -3.34 -12.37
N LYS A 89 -7.32 -2.39 -11.43
CA LYS A 89 -8.30 -2.25 -10.35
C LYS A 89 -8.19 -0.88 -9.69
N ASP A 90 -9.19 -0.55 -8.87
CA ASP A 90 -9.11 0.57 -7.93
C ASP A 90 -8.60 0.08 -6.57
N VAL A 91 -7.63 0.78 -6.02
CA VAL A 91 -7.06 0.57 -4.68
C VAL A 91 -7.22 1.83 -3.85
N CYS A 92 -7.30 1.66 -2.54
CA CYS A 92 -7.52 2.75 -1.60
C CYS A 92 -6.38 2.87 -0.59
N LEU A 93 -5.94 4.11 -0.35
CA LEU A 93 -4.85 4.45 0.55
C LEU A 93 -5.35 5.34 1.70
N LYS A 94 -4.67 5.25 2.84
CA LYS A 94 -4.88 6.21 3.95
C LYS A 94 -4.11 7.51 3.71
N GLN A 95 -2.88 7.37 3.20
CA GLN A 95 -1.91 8.44 3.08
C GLN A 95 -0.99 8.18 1.88
N LEU A 96 -0.29 9.23 1.42
CA LEU A 96 0.87 9.13 0.53
C LEU A 96 2.15 9.24 1.38
N ASP A 97 2.52 8.12 2.01
CA ASP A 97 3.65 7.97 2.93
C ASP A 97 4.46 6.70 2.64
N VAL A 98 4.56 6.32 1.36
CA VAL A 98 5.42 5.21 0.94
C VAL A 98 6.86 5.70 0.97
N THR A 99 7.51 5.53 2.11
CA THR A 99 8.92 5.85 2.31
C THR A 99 9.82 4.99 1.41
N ASP A 100 11.01 5.51 1.10
CA ASP A 100 12.07 4.78 0.37
C ASP A 100 12.30 3.36 0.90
N ARG A 101 12.04 2.37 0.04
CA ARG A 101 12.09 0.94 0.36
C ARG A 101 12.61 0.10 -0.79
N ASP A 102 12.90 -1.17 -0.55
CA ASP A 102 13.46 -2.05 -1.59
C ASP A 102 12.40 -2.30 -2.67
N PHE A 103 12.74 -2.11 -3.95
CA PHE A 103 11.79 -2.32 -5.05
C PHE A 103 11.20 -3.73 -5.06
N LYS A 104 11.92 -4.74 -4.54
CA LYS A 104 11.45 -6.13 -4.45
C LYS A 104 10.21 -6.30 -3.59
N GLU A 105 9.88 -5.33 -2.74
CA GLU A 105 8.61 -5.33 -2.02
C GLU A 105 7.41 -5.10 -2.94
N GLY A 106 7.64 -4.47 -4.09
CA GLY A 106 6.67 -4.28 -5.16
C GLY A 106 5.38 -3.59 -4.74
N PHE A 107 4.37 -3.77 -5.60
CA PHE A 107 3.02 -3.32 -5.34
C PHE A 107 2.28 -4.33 -4.46
N PRO A 108 1.84 -3.94 -3.25
CA PRO A 108 1.09 -4.86 -2.40
C PRO A 108 -0.25 -5.22 -3.05
N LEU A 109 -0.75 -6.44 -2.80
CA LEU A 109 -1.98 -7.04 -3.37
C LEU A 109 -1.86 -7.69 -4.75
N ILE A 110 -0.78 -7.48 -5.50
CA ILE A 110 -0.55 -8.19 -6.76
C ILE A 110 0.81 -8.90 -6.70
N PRO A 111 0.81 -10.24 -6.52
CA PRO A 111 2.04 -11.02 -6.56
C PRO A 111 2.83 -10.72 -7.84
N ASP A 112 4.15 -10.61 -7.70
CA ASP A 112 5.11 -10.40 -8.79
C ASP A 112 4.99 -9.05 -9.53
N LEU A 113 4.11 -8.13 -9.10
CA LEU A 113 4.09 -6.76 -9.61
C LEU A 113 5.14 -5.91 -8.90
N ILE A 114 6.39 -6.03 -9.35
CA ILE A 114 7.55 -5.39 -8.72
C ILE A 114 7.90 -4.07 -9.40
N GLU A 115 7.84 -4.04 -10.73
CA GLU A 115 8.23 -2.90 -11.59
C GLU A 115 7.10 -2.62 -12.58
N TRP A 116 7.19 -1.50 -13.30
CA TRP A 116 6.33 -1.17 -14.43
C TRP A 116 4.85 -1.10 -14.06
N PHE A 117 4.55 -0.33 -13.01
CA PHE A 117 3.17 -0.02 -12.65
C PHE A 117 2.96 1.48 -12.47
N GLY A 118 1.73 1.91 -12.64
CA GLY A 118 1.33 3.30 -12.48
C GLY A 118 0.13 3.44 -11.55
N LEU A 119 0.06 4.57 -10.87
CA LEU A 119 -1.06 4.97 -10.03
C LEU A 119 -1.62 6.31 -10.50
N ASP A 120 -2.94 6.39 -10.64
CA ASP A 120 -3.69 7.64 -10.80
C ASP A 120 -4.50 7.90 -9.52
N VAL A 121 -3.89 8.56 -8.54
CA VAL A 121 -4.43 8.76 -7.19
C VAL A 121 -5.26 10.04 -7.14
N ASN A 122 -6.53 9.91 -6.76
CA ASN A 122 -7.49 10.99 -6.71
C ASN A 122 -8.11 11.10 -5.31
N PHE A 123 -8.14 12.31 -4.77
CA PHE A 123 -8.69 12.64 -3.45
C PHE A 123 -8.99 14.12 -3.35
N ARG A 124 -9.59 14.55 -2.23
CA ARG A 124 -9.82 15.97 -1.96
C ARG A 124 -9.20 16.33 -0.62
N VAL A 125 -8.73 17.56 -0.51
CA VAL A 125 -8.16 18.11 0.73
C VAL A 125 -8.97 19.31 1.16
N ASN A 126 -9.42 19.32 2.42
CA ASN A 126 -10.02 20.50 3.03
C ASN A 126 -8.92 21.43 3.57
N VAL A 127 -8.56 22.43 2.77
CA VAL A 127 -7.56 23.43 3.11
C VAL A 127 -8.10 24.32 4.25
N PRO A 128 -7.37 24.47 5.38
CA PRO A 128 -7.91 25.11 6.58
C PRO A 128 -7.93 26.65 6.52
N GLU A 129 -7.07 27.26 5.70
CA GLU A 129 -6.89 28.71 5.60
C GLU A 129 -6.45 29.12 4.19
N ASP A 130 -6.74 30.36 3.80
CA ASP A 130 -6.26 30.91 2.55
C ASP A 130 -4.74 31.13 2.60
N GLY A 131 -4.03 30.89 1.49
CA GLY A 131 -2.65 31.32 1.35
C GLY A 131 -1.82 30.50 0.37
N GLU A 132 -0.53 30.83 0.29
CA GLU A 132 0.44 30.07 -0.50
C GLU A 132 0.92 28.85 0.29
N TYR A 133 0.57 27.67 -0.20
CA TYR A 133 1.06 26.39 0.29
C TYR A 133 2.26 25.97 -0.55
N LYS A 134 3.28 25.42 0.11
CA LYS A 134 4.37 24.71 -0.56
C LYS A 134 4.13 23.21 -0.45
N PHE A 135 4.25 22.49 -1.55
CA PHE A 135 4.13 21.05 -1.63
C PHE A 135 5.49 20.44 -1.92
N MET A 136 5.74 19.25 -1.39
CA MET A 136 6.93 18.46 -1.70
C MET A 136 6.45 17.06 -2.09
N LEU A 137 6.82 16.63 -3.29
CA LEU A 137 6.51 15.31 -3.83
C LEU A 137 7.82 14.56 -3.96
N ASN A 138 7.93 13.46 -3.23
CA ASN A 138 9.11 12.61 -3.17
C ASN A 138 8.80 11.28 -3.82
N SER A 139 9.57 10.88 -4.83
CA SER A 139 9.30 9.63 -5.54
C SER A 139 10.55 8.95 -6.09
N ASP A 140 10.43 7.64 -6.26
CA ASP A 140 11.27 6.77 -7.09
C ASP A 140 10.24 5.82 -7.73
N ASP A 141 9.99 5.83 -9.04
CA ASP A 141 10.45 6.77 -10.06
C ASP A 141 9.59 8.05 -10.13
N GLY A 142 8.87 8.27 -11.23
CA GLY A 142 8.31 9.56 -11.63
C GLY A 142 6.94 9.85 -11.04
N SER A 143 6.66 11.11 -10.76
CA SER A 143 5.36 11.55 -10.24
C SER A 143 4.98 12.99 -10.62
N ILE A 144 3.68 13.25 -10.67
CA ILE A 144 3.11 14.59 -10.93
C ILE A 144 2.01 14.87 -9.90
N LEU A 145 2.02 16.07 -9.32
CA LEU A 145 0.92 16.58 -8.51
C LEU A 145 0.16 17.65 -9.31
N ALA A 146 -1.15 17.47 -9.43
CA ALA A 146 -2.08 18.50 -9.86
C ALA A 146 -3.09 18.84 -8.76
N ILE A 147 -3.40 20.12 -8.61
CA ILE A 147 -4.42 20.64 -7.69
C ILE A 147 -5.43 21.44 -8.52
N ASP A 148 -6.72 21.11 -8.38
CA ASP A 148 -7.82 21.63 -9.18
C ASP A 148 -7.57 21.56 -10.70
N GLY A 149 -6.93 20.46 -11.13
CA GLY A 149 -6.58 20.22 -12.53
C GLY A 149 -5.38 21.02 -13.06
N LYS A 150 -4.70 21.79 -12.22
CA LYS A 150 -3.47 22.51 -12.58
C LYS A 150 -2.25 21.77 -12.04
N GLU A 151 -1.26 21.53 -12.89
CA GLU A 151 0.03 20.97 -12.48
C GLU A 151 0.74 21.91 -11.50
N VAL A 152 1.14 21.38 -10.35
CA VAL A 152 1.86 22.10 -9.28
C VAL A 152 3.28 21.58 -9.14
N ILE A 153 3.48 20.27 -9.30
CA ILE A 153 4.79 19.63 -9.31
C ILE A 153 4.86 18.67 -10.50
N ASN A 154 5.98 18.72 -11.20
CA ASN A 154 6.36 17.73 -12.20
C ASN A 154 7.71 17.13 -11.80
N ASN A 155 7.67 15.91 -11.29
CA ASN A 155 8.81 15.07 -10.98
C ASN A 155 8.73 13.82 -11.86
N ASP A 156 8.31 13.96 -13.13
CA ASP A 156 8.14 12.82 -14.03
C ASP A 156 9.48 12.36 -14.62
N GLY A 157 9.49 11.12 -15.11
CA GLY A 157 10.66 10.48 -15.72
C GLY A 157 11.27 9.39 -14.86
N LEU A 158 12.21 8.66 -15.45
CA LEU A 158 13.08 7.71 -14.76
C LEU A 158 14.13 8.48 -13.93
N HIS A 159 14.10 8.30 -12.61
CA HIS A 159 15.06 8.92 -11.70
C HIS A 159 15.10 8.18 -10.35
N PRO A 160 16.26 8.15 -9.66
CA PRO A 160 16.31 7.62 -8.30
C PRO A 160 15.47 8.48 -7.36
N HIS A 161 15.28 8.00 -6.13
CA HIS A 161 14.59 8.70 -5.05
C HIS A 161 14.94 10.20 -4.99
N GLN A 162 13.96 11.03 -5.34
CA GLN A 162 14.12 12.46 -5.47
C GLN A 162 12.86 13.19 -5.02
N GLU A 163 13.09 14.31 -4.32
CA GLU A 163 12.05 15.25 -3.93
C GLU A 163 12.06 16.50 -4.80
N VAL A 164 10.88 16.90 -5.30
CA VAL A 164 10.65 18.18 -5.96
C VAL A 164 9.58 18.96 -5.22
N ALA A 165 9.77 20.29 -5.16
CA ALA A 165 8.83 21.19 -4.51
C ALA A 165 8.09 22.07 -5.51
N GLY A 166 6.82 22.35 -5.20
CA GLY A 166 5.96 23.25 -5.95
C GLY A 166 5.16 24.14 -5.00
N LYS A 167 4.50 25.16 -5.54
CA LYS A 167 3.67 26.09 -4.75
C LYS A 167 2.33 26.29 -5.41
N ALA A 168 1.28 26.41 -4.60
CA ALA A 168 -0.04 26.81 -5.06
C ALA A 168 -0.69 27.74 -4.03
N THR A 169 -1.32 28.81 -4.52
CA THR A 169 -2.20 29.64 -3.68
C THR A 169 -3.57 28.99 -3.65
N LEU A 170 -4.01 28.59 -2.45
CA LEU A 170 -5.28 27.91 -2.22
C LEU A 170 -6.18 28.78 -1.36
N THR A 171 -7.48 28.64 -1.58
CA THR A 171 -8.51 29.19 -0.70
C THR A 171 -8.84 28.15 0.38
N LYS A 172 -9.38 28.61 1.50
CA LYS A 172 -9.97 27.72 2.50
C LYS A 172 -11.12 26.94 1.88
N GLY A 173 -11.16 25.64 2.15
CA GLY A 173 -12.19 24.74 1.69
C GLY A 173 -11.65 23.57 0.88
N TRP A 174 -12.54 22.91 0.15
CA TRP A 174 -12.20 21.67 -0.55
C TRP A 174 -11.56 21.92 -1.91
N HIS A 175 -10.36 21.37 -2.08
CA HIS A 175 -9.61 21.34 -3.34
C HIS A 175 -9.44 19.90 -3.84
N ASP A 176 -9.49 19.71 -5.15
CA ASP A 176 -9.34 18.38 -5.77
C ASP A 176 -7.84 18.13 -6.02
N PHE A 177 -7.31 17.01 -5.50
CA PHE A 177 -5.91 16.62 -5.62
C PHE A 177 -5.79 15.39 -6.52
N ASN A 178 -4.83 15.42 -7.42
CA ASN A 178 -4.47 14.31 -8.28
C ASN A 178 -2.96 14.09 -8.21
N VAL A 179 -2.54 12.89 -7.79
CA VAL A 179 -1.15 12.45 -7.85
C VAL A 179 -1.06 11.31 -8.84
N LYS A 180 -0.27 11.50 -9.89
CA LYS A 180 0.12 10.44 -10.81
C LYS A 180 1.49 9.94 -10.42
N TYR A 181 1.68 8.63 -10.44
CA TYR A 181 2.94 7.99 -10.12
C TYR A 181 3.23 6.87 -11.10
N TYR A 182 4.50 6.68 -11.40
CA TYR A 182 5.05 5.64 -12.24
C TYR A 182 6.23 5.02 -11.48
N GLU A 183 6.18 3.70 -11.32
CA GLU A 183 7.32 2.90 -10.90
C GLU A 183 7.93 2.22 -12.13
N GLY A 184 9.20 2.48 -12.37
CA GLY A 184 9.98 1.91 -13.44
C GLY A 184 10.84 0.74 -12.98
N PRO A 185 12.08 0.63 -13.48
CA PRO A 185 12.99 -0.40 -13.05
C PRO A 185 13.65 0.00 -11.72
N ARG A 186 14.00 -1.01 -10.92
CA ARG A 186 14.91 -1.01 -9.76
C ARG A 186 15.75 0.27 -9.54
N TYR A 187 16.06 0.63 -8.29
CA TYR A 187 16.22 -0.26 -7.14
C TYR A 187 15.36 0.07 -5.93
N ARG A 188 14.62 1.17 -5.96
CA ARG A 188 13.85 1.62 -4.82
C ARG A 188 12.44 2.01 -5.26
N ILE A 189 11.53 2.00 -4.30
CA ILE A 189 10.17 2.52 -4.47
C ILE A 189 9.99 3.61 -3.43
N ALA A 190 9.48 4.76 -3.85
CA ALA A 190 9.03 5.81 -2.94
C ALA A 190 7.87 6.61 -3.53
N LEU A 191 6.93 7.01 -2.69
CA LEU A 191 5.88 7.97 -3.02
C LEU A 191 5.37 8.66 -1.74
N GLU A 192 5.81 9.89 -1.52
CA GLU A 192 5.40 10.70 -0.37
C GLU A 192 4.91 12.08 -0.82
N LEU A 193 3.83 12.57 -0.21
CA LEU A 193 3.33 13.93 -0.42
C LEU A 193 3.28 14.69 0.90
N PHE A 194 4.05 15.78 0.96
CA PHE A 194 4.06 16.72 2.06
C PHE A 194 3.48 18.06 1.65
N TRP A 195 3.00 18.80 2.65
CA TRP A 195 2.73 20.21 2.51
C TRP A 195 3.47 21.03 3.58
N GLN A 196 3.58 22.33 3.33
CA GLN A 196 3.96 23.34 4.28
C GLN A 196 2.93 24.46 4.15
N LYS A 197 2.19 24.68 5.23
CA LYS A 197 1.12 25.68 5.32
C LYS A 197 1.66 27.12 5.23
N PRO A 198 0.81 28.11 4.90
CA PRO A 198 1.18 29.51 4.95
C PRO A 198 1.81 29.88 6.30
N GLY A 199 3.00 30.48 6.27
CA GLY A 199 3.72 30.92 7.48
C GLY A 199 4.35 29.81 8.34
N ALA A 200 4.15 28.53 8.02
CA ALA A 200 4.82 27.44 8.72
C ALA A 200 6.32 27.39 8.36
N SER A 201 7.16 26.99 9.32
CA SER A 201 8.61 26.79 9.11
C SER A 201 8.99 25.35 8.77
N THR A 202 8.08 24.40 8.99
CA THR A 202 8.28 22.97 8.77
C THR A 202 7.20 22.41 7.86
N ARG A 203 7.55 21.33 7.16
CA ARG A 203 6.62 20.51 6.42
C ARG A 203 6.04 19.41 7.28
N GLU A 204 4.91 18.87 6.86
CA GLU A 204 4.25 17.71 7.44
C GLU A 204 3.53 16.91 6.35
N TYR A 205 3.19 15.65 6.63
CA TYR A 205 2.17 14.96 5.83
C TYR A 205 0.85 15.69 5.95
N ILE A 206 0.07 15.73 4.88
CA ILE A 206 -1.27 16.31 4.93
C ILE A 206 -2.12 15.45 5.88
N PRO A 207 -2.69 16.02 6.96
CA PRO A 207 -3.42 15.23 7.95
C PRO A 207 -4.60 14.48 7.33
N GLU A 208 -4.72 13.18 7.62
CA GLU A 208 -5.77 12.30 7.05
C GLU A 208 -7.19 12.83 7.29
N ALA A 209 -7.41 13.52 8.42
CA ALA A 209 -8.68 14.13 8.77
C ALA A 209 -9.13 15.25 7.80
N LEU A 210 -8.21 15.75 6.96
CA LEU A 210 -8.52 16.72 5.92
C LEU A 210 -8.88 16.07 4.58
N PHE A 211 -8.77 14.75 4.47
CA PHE A 211 -9.07 14.05 3.23
C PHE A 211 -10.56 13.73 3.09
N SER A 212 -11.03 13.74 1.85
CA SER A 212 -12.25 13.05 1.45
C SER A 212 -12.04 12.31 0.14
N ARG A 213 -12.95 11.36 -0.14
CA ARG A 213 -13.02 10.72 -1.45
C ARG A 213 -13.21 11.75 -2.57
N PRO A 214 -12.73 11.45 -3.79
CA PRO A 214 -12.99 12.28 -4.96
C PRO A 214 -14.50 12.37 -5.22
N LYS A 215 -14.92 13.44 -5.91
CA LYS A 215 -16.31 13.53 -6.39
C LYS A 215 -16.56 12.41 -7.41
N LEU A 216 -17.68 11.72 -7.26
CA LEU A 216 -18.18 10.76 -8.27
C LEU A 216 -18.59 11.50 -9.55
#